data_AF-A0A2I0I667-F1
#
_entry.id   AF-A0A2I0I667-F1
#
_cell.length_a   1.000
_cell.length_b   1.000
_cell.length_c   1.000
_cell.angle_alpha   90.00
_cell.angle_beta   90.00
_cell.angle_gamma   90.00
#
_symmetry.space_group_name_H-M   'P 1'
#
loop_
_entity.id
_entity.type
_entity.pdbx_description
1 polymer ?
#
loop_
_entity_poly.entity_id
_entity_poly.type
_entity_poly.pdbx_seq_one_letter_code
_entity_poly.pdbx_strand_id
1 'polypeptide(L)'
;MDSLAAPAATGHALPVTIFLAVASIFFSVAVLSSLLKKRRVRSSSSSSSSSRRRIPSPSHGRGYEVFLSFRGPDTRTGFTDSLHLSLKDAGVDVFMDSEELHVGEDIGPELLDRIERLVSIDDNKRVVLRLLEVRKRDVRIIGFFGMGGIGKTTLAKVIYNEIMDDFDSCSFLKDIRETSSHLDGLKRLQSQLAKDLSRREYREFATTDEGTNELQHRFREKKVLVVLDDVDDNNQLEALVSVAWFGPGSRVIVTTRYKNVLSLNPEVLQYEVEGLRLYQSMELFCRHAFRMDSPKAELSDLSLAIVETTGGLPLALEVIGSYLCGKRKGIWEETLKKLEGKPHTKVQENLRISYDSLDSEHKEIFLDIACLFIGEDPGMLIYMWDDCKFYPRTGLDELILRSLVKIGEDGRLWMHDQLRDLGREIVRQKDVKEPGNRSRLWSNEEAITVLKEYKVRIQVRRC
;
A
#
# COMPACT_ATOMS: atom_id res chain seq x y z
N MET A 1 -58.49 -29.95 30.08
CA MET A 1 -57.96 -28.71 30.67
C MET A 1 -56.70 -29.09 31.44
N ASP A 2 -55.59 -28.78 30.78
CA ASP A 2 -54.22 -28.54 31.22
C ASP A 2 -53.44 -29.65 31.95
N SER A 3 -52.70 -30.40 31.11
CA SER A 3 -51.53 -31.21 31.44
C SER A 3 -50.30 -30.32 31.59
N LEU A 4 -49.55 -30.52 32.67
CA LEU A 4 -48.25 -29.91 32.93
C LEU A 4 -47.26 -30.11 31.76
N ALA A 5 -46.60 -29.02 31.35
CA ALA A 5 -45.42 -29.06 30.49
C ALA A 5 -44.24 -28.42 31.25
N ALA A 6 -43.18 -29.19 31.45
CA ALA A 6 -41.88 -28.73 31.92
C ALA A 6 -41.14 -28.02 30.77
N PRO A 7 -40.29 -27.00 31.02
CA PRO A 7 -39.48 -26.40 29.98
C PRO A 7 -38.29 -27.32 29.64
N ALA A 8 -38.13 -27.60 28.36
CA ALA A 8 -37.03 -28.36 27.80
C ALA A 8 -35.69 -27.63 28.02
N ALA A 9 -34.73 -28.32 28.64
CA ALA A 9 -33.34 -27.90 28.69
C ALA A 9 -32.73 -28.00 27.29
N THR A 10 -32.56 -26.85 26.61
CA THR A 10 -31.72 -26.76 25.42
C THR A 10 -30.25 -26.79 25.86
N GLY A 11 -29.61 -27.93 25.63
CA GLY A 11 -28.17 -28.06 25.75
C GLY A 11 -27.49 -27.13 24.75
N HIS A 12 -26.94 -26.02 25.22
CA HIS A 12 -26.04 -25.20 24.43
C HIS A 12 -24.75 -26.01 24.18
N ALA A 13 -24.63 -26.56 22.97
CA ALA A 13 -23.34 -26.91 22.43
C ALA A 13 -22.44 -25.65 22.44
N LEU A 14 -21.22 -25.79 22.94
CA LEU A 14 -20.21 -24.74 22.83
C LEU A 14 -20.04 -24.35 21.36
N PRO A 15 -19.96 -23.05 21.01
CA PRO A 15 -19.62 -22.62 19.66
C PRO A 15 -18.33 -23.30 19.22
N VAL A 16 -18.32 -23.90 18.03
CA VAL A 16 -17.16 -24.57 17.42
C VAL A 16 -15.92 -23.66 17.39
N THR A 17 -16.11 -22.33 17.39
CA THR A 17 -15.09 -21.29 17.55
C THR A 17 -14.33 -21.33 18.88
N ILE A 18 -14.97 -21.71 19.99
CA ILE A 18 -14.30 -21.84 21.30
C ILE A 18 -13.41 -23.10 21.32
N PHE A 19 -13.81 -24.16 20.62
CA PHE A 19 -13.01 -25.39 20.56
C PHE A 19 -11.72 -25.17 19.76
N LEU A 20 -11.78 -24.41 18.66
CA LEU A 20 -10.61 -24.02 17.87
C LEU A 20 -9.70 -23.04 18.63
N ALA A 21 -10.25 -22.05 19.35
CA ALA A 21 -9.45 -21.14 20.18
C ALA A 21 -8.71 -21.87 21.31
N VAL A 22 -9.37 -22.84 21.96
CA VAL A 22 -8.76 -23.64 23.03
C VAL A 22 -7.70 -24.60 22.47
N ALA A 23 -7.96 -25.24 21.32
CA ALA A 23 -6.98 -26.10 20.65
C ALA A 23 -5.74 -25.34 20.18
N SER A 24 -5.90 -24.13 19.62
CA SER A 24 -4.78 -23.26 19.24
C SER A 24 -3.96 -22.82 20.45
N ILE A 25 -4.60 -22.48 21.58
CA ILE A 25 -3.88 -22.14 22.83
C ILE A 25 -3.08 -23.34 23.36
N PHE A 26 -3.62 -24.57 23.32
CA PHE A 26 -2.88 -25.76 23.73
C PHE A 26 -1.70 -26.08 22.80
N PHE A 27 -1.85 -25.84 21.50
CA PHE A 27 -0.77 -26.00 20.53
C PHE A 27 0.34 -24.96 20.73
N SER A 28 0.00 -23.68 20.96
CA SER A 28 0.97 -22.61 21.24
C SER A 28 1.78 -22.86 22.51
N VAL A 29 1.15 -23.35 23.59
CA VAL A 29 1.83 -23.61 24.87
C VAL A 29 2.80 -24.81 24.78
N ALA A 30 2.44 -25.86 24.02
CA ALA A 30 3.30 -27.03 23.80
C ALA A 30 4.55 -26.69 22.96
N VAL A 31 4.39 -25.83 21.94
CA VAL A 31 5.48 -25.36 21.08
C VAL A 31 6.41 -24.39 21.84
N LEU A 32 5.85 -23.47 22.63
CA LEU A 32 6.64 -22.53 23.44
C LEU A 32 7.45 -23.26 24.54
N SER A 33 6.90 -24.31 25.14
CA SER A 33 7.60 -25.18 26.10
C SER A 33 8.78 -25.95 25.48
N SER A 34 8.63 -26.43 24.24
CA SER A 34 9.71 -27.08 23.49
C SER A 34 10.79 -26.11 23.01
N LEU A 35 10.43 -24.88 22.67
CA LEU A 35 11.36 -23.85 22.19
C LEU A 35 12.17 -23.21 23.33
N LEU A 36 11.58 -23.04 24.52
CA LEU A 36 12.28 -22.54 25.71
C LEU A 36 13.29 -23.54 26.29
N LYS A 37 13.13 -24.85 26.03
CA LYS A 37 14.13 -25.88 26.36
C LYS A 37 15.37 -25.85 25.45
N LYS A 38 15.28 -25.25 24.25
CA LYS A 38 16.37 -25.22 23.25
C LYS A 38 17.24 -23.97 23.27
N ARG A 39 16.95 -22.95 24.10
CA ARG A 39 17.64 -21.64 24.09
C ARG A 39 18.56 -21.34 25.29
N ARG A 40 18.94 -22.35 26.10
CA ARG A 40 19.86 -22.15 27.25
C ARG A 40 21.34 -22.45 26.97
N VAL A 41 21.78 -22.52 25.71
CA VAL A 41 23.20 -22.73 25.38
C VAL A 41 23.60 -21.85 24.17
N ARG A 42 24.63 -20.99 24.39
CA ARG A 42 25.34 -20.05 23.47
C ARG A 42 24.72 -18.63 23.40
N SER A 43 25.44 -17.51 23.56
CA SER A 43 26.81 -17.13 23.98
C SER A 43 26.88 -15.58 24.01
N SER A 44 27.89 -15.02 24.70
CA SER A 44 28.09 -13.61 25.08
C SER A 44 29.09 -12.79 24.24
N SER A 45 29.01 -11.45 24.35
CA SER A 45 30.03 -10.35 24.18
C SER A 45 30.69 -10.10 22.80
N SER A 46 31.10 -8.89 22.32
CA SER A 46 31.21 -7.49 22.83
C SER A 46 31.70 -6.49 21.72
N SER A 47 31.27 -5.20 21.80
CA SER A 47 31.90 -3.85 21.48
C SER A 47 32.88 -3.64 20.28
N SER A 48 33.05 -2.48 19.58
CA SER A 48 33.06 -1.03 19.94
C SER A 48 33.10 -0.04 18.72
N SER A 49 32.68 1.23 18.98
CA SER A 49 32.83 2.60 18.37
C SER A 49 33.90 2.95 17.28
N SER A 50 33.93 4.07 16.50
CA SER A 50 33.45 5.49 16.62
C SER A 50 33.67 6.36 15.31
N SER A 51 32.82 7.40 15.13
CA SER A 51 33.07 8.84 14.77
C SER A 51 33.35 9.44 13.35
N ARG A 52 32.36 10.24 12.89
CA ARG A 52 32.28 11.67 12.41
C ARG A 52 33.18 12.26 11.29
N ARG A 53 32.55 13.04 10.38
CA ARG A 53 32.79 14.51 10.14
C ARG A 53 31.73 15.16 9.19
N ARG A 54 31.53 16.48 9.33
CA ARG A 54 30.52 17.40 8.72
C ARG A 54 31.09 18.22 7.53
N ILE A 55 30.24 19.04 6.85
CA ILE A 55 30.33 20.49 6.44
C ILE A 55 29.47 20.71 5.13
N PRO A 56 29.02 21.92 4.67
CA PRO A 56 27.88 22.80 5.04
C PRO A 56 26.88 23.11 3.85
N SER A 57 25.97 24.10 4.00
CA SER A 57 24.84 24.49 3.11
C SER A 57 24.96 25.89 2.45
N PRO A 58 24.13 26.21 1.41
CA PRO A 58 23.42 27.52 1.28
C PRO A 58 21.99 27.39 0.61
N SER A 59 20.87 27.90 1.14
CA SER A 59 20.28 29.26 1.20
C SER A 59 19.25 29.66 0.11
N HIS A 60 17.96 29.62 0.49
CA HIS A 60 16.78 30.48 0.22
C HIS A 60 16.37 30.97 -1.19
N GLY A 61 15.14 30.57 -1.59
CA GLY A 61 14.25 31.29 -2.52
C GLY A 61 12.81 31.30 -1.97
N ARG A 62 12.12 32.46 -2.01
CA ARG A 62 10.76 32.69 -1.47
C ARG A 62 9.71 31.86 -2.21
N GLY A 63 8.89 31.08 -1.50
CA GLY A 63 7.83 30.24 -2.07
C GLY A 63 6.45 30.51 -1.45
N TYR A 64 5.41 30.17 -2.19
CA TYR A 64 4.00 30.25 -1.79
C TYR A 64 3.74 29.65 -0.41
N GLU A 65 2.89 30.31 0.38
CA GLU A 65 2.67 29.96 1.79
C GLU A 65 1.65 28.83 1.95
N VAL A 66 0.69 28.73 1.03
CA VAL A 66 -0.39 27.72 1.09
C VAL A 66 -0.67 27.16 -0.30
N PHE A 67 -0.74 25.82 -0.38
CA PHE A 67 -1.11 25.07 -1.57
C PHE A 67 -2.49 24.42 -1.36
N LEU A 68 -3.45 24.78 -2.19
CA LEU A 68 -4.80 24.23 -2.15
C LEU A 68 -4.96 23.15 -3.23
N SER A 69 -5.05 21.88 -2.80
CA SER A 69 -5.24 20.72 -3.69
C SER A 69 -6.57 20.03 -3.38
N PHE A 70 -7.45 19.97 -4.37
CA PHE A 70 -8.77 19.36 -4.27
C PHE A 70 -9.08 18.51 -5.51
N ARG A 71 -9.81 17.41 -5.33
CA ARG A 71 -10.12 16.45 -6.39
C ARG A 71 -11.55 16.64 -6.92
N GLY A 72 -11.68 16.62 -8.24
CA GLY A 72 -12.96 16.53 -8.95
C GLY A 72 -13.66 17.89 -9.19
N PRO A 73 -14.47 18.02 -10.26
CA PRO A 73 -15.23 19.24 -10.55
C PRO A 73 -16.18 19.67 -9.41
N ASP A 74 -16.76 18.70 -8.70
CA ASP A 74 -17.80 18.92 -7.68
C ASP A 74 -17.32 19.58 -6.38
N THR A 75 -16.00 19.62 -6.11
CA THR A 75 -15.44 20.32 -4.93
C THR A 75 -14.88 21.69 -5.26
N ARG A 76 -14.79 22.06 -6.55
CA ARG A 76 -14.21 23.33 -7.02
C ARG A 76 -15.22 24.47 -6.90
N THR A 77 -16.44 24.28 -7.38
CA THR A 77 -17.50 25.28 -7.31
C THR A 77 -18.16 25.27 -5.92
N GLY A 78 -17.70 26.16 -5.02
CA GLY A 78 -18.28 26.35 -3.70
C GLY A 78 -17.25 26.61 -2.60
N PHE A 79 -16.95 25.59 -1.79
CA PHE A 79 -16.08 25.71 -0.62
C PHE A 79 -14.64 26.11 -0.98
N THR A 80 -14.08 25.53 -2.05
CA THR A 80 -12.69 25.75 -2.47
C THR A 80 -12.44 27.17 -2.98
N ASP A 81 -13.36 27.72 -3.78
CA ASP A 81 -13.30 29.11 -4.24
C ASP A 81 -13.45 30.10 -3.08
N SER A 82 -14.38 29.83 -2.16
CA SER A 82 -14.60 30.66 -0.97
C SER A 82 -13.38 30.65 -0.05
N LEU A 83 -12.72 29.50 0.10
CA LEU A 83 -11.49 29.34 0.87
C LEU A 83 -10.30 30.07 0.23
N HIS A 84 -10.15 30.01 -1.09
CA HIS A 84 -9.09 30.73 -1.81
C HIS A 84 -9.24 32.25 -1.72
N LEU A 85 -10.45 32.75 -1.92
CA LEU A 85 -10.75 34.17 -1.78
C LEU A 85 -10.48 34.65 -0.35
N SER A 86 -10.91 33.89 0.66
CA SER A 86 -10.68 34.23 2.08
C SER A 86 -9.19 34.26 2.46
N LEU A 87 -8.37 33.38 1.88
CA LEU A 87 -6.94 33.33 2.17
C LEU A 87 -6.16 34.43 1.44
N LYS A 88 -6.54 34.79 0.20
CA LYS A 88 -5.98 35.96 -0.49
C LYS A 88 -6.33 37.26 0.22
N ASP A 89 -7.55 37.41 0.73
CA ASP A 89 -7.98 38.61 1.45
C ASP A 89 -7.26 38.76 2.81
N ALA A 90 -6.81 37.64 3.38
CA ALA A 90 -5.95 37.61 4.57
C ALA A 90 -4.44 37.86 4.28
N GLY A 91 -4.07 38.16 3.03
CA GLY A 91 -2.69 38.45 2.63
C GLY A 91 -1.78 37.24 2.50
N VAL A 92 -2.35 36.03 2.37
CA VAL A 92 -1.60 34.78 2.22
C VAL A 92 -1.40 34.47 0.74
N ASP A 93 -0.15 34.21 0.33
CA ASP A 93 0.17 33.82 -1.05
C ASP A 93 -0.26 32.37 -1.30
N VAL A 94 -1.44 32.22 -1.91
CA VAL A 94 -2.09 30.92 -2.16
C VAL A 94 -2.01 30.49 -3.62
N PHE A 95 -1.41 29.33 -3.86
CA PHE A 95 -1.47 28.62 -5.13
C PHE A 95 -2.73 27.74 -5.17
N MET A 96 -3.59 27.96 -6.17
CA MET A 96 -4.74 27.12 -6.51
C MET A 96 -4.45 26.41 -7.83
N ASP A 97 -4.66 25.10 -7.87
CA ASP A 97 -4.60 24.30 -9.09
C ASP A 97 -5.81 24.63 -9.99
N SER A 98 -5.72 25.78 -10.68
CA SER A 98 -6.66 26.21 -11.72
C SER A 98 -5.96 26.06 -13.07
N GLU A 99 -6.60 25.37 -13.99
CA GLU A 99 -6.10 24.90 -15.28
C GLU A 99 -5.33 23.57 -15.19
N GLU A 100 -5.89 22.58 -15.88
CA GLU A 100 -5.19 21.35 -16.25
C GLU A 100 -3.77 21.73 -16.71
N LEU A 101 -2.74 21.19 -16.05
CA LEU A 101 -1.41 21.12 -16.65
C LEU A 101 -1.60 20.48 -18.03
N HIS A 102 -1.50 21.29 -19.07
CA HIS A 102 -1.59 20.81 -20.44
C HIS A 102 -0.46 19.80 -20.60
N VAL A 103 -0.84 18.54 -20.83
CA VAL A 103 0.11 17.45 -21.06
C VAL A 103 0.99 17.84 -22.24
N GLY A 104 2.28 18.11 -21.96
CA GLY A 104 3.24 18.56 -22.96
C GLY A 104 4.00 19.86 -22.64
N GLU A 105 3.74 20.56 -21.54
CA GLU A 105 4.62 21.65 -21.06
C GLU A 105 5.59 21.19 -19.98
N ASP A 106 6.80 21.77 -20.01
CA ASP A 106 7.88 21.52 -19.05
C ASP A 106 7.39 21.67 -17.62
N ILE A 107 7.61 20.63 -16.81
CA ILE A 107 7.40 20.72 -15.38
C ILE A 107 8.44 21.70 -14.84
N GLY A 108 7.99 22.86 -14.34
CA GLY A 108 8.88 23.88 -13.77
C GLY A 108 9.86 23.27 -12.75
N PRO A 109 11.11 23.76 -12.69
CA PRO A 109 12.19 23.13 -11.93
C PRO A 109 11.85 22.92 -10.45
N GLU A 110 10.94 23.71 -9.86
CA GLU A 110 10.46 23.53 -8.49
C GLU A 110 9.65 22.25 -8.24
N LEU A 111 8.86 21.78 -9.22
CA LEU A 111 8.07 20.56 -9.07
C LEU A 111 8.93 19.31 -9.41
N LEU A 112 9.87 19.43 -10.35
CA LEU A 112 10.90 18.40 -10.59
C LEU A 112 11.82 18.24 -9.38
N ASP A 113 12.31 19.34 -8.82
CA ASP A 113 13.11 19.38 -7.60
C ASP A 113 12.31 18.87 -6.40
N ARG A 114 10.99 19.11 -6.31
CA ARG A 114 10.13 18.46 -5.31
C ARG A 114 9.99 16.96 -5.53
N ILE A 115 9.92 16.48 -6.77
CA ILE A 115 9.81 15.05 -7.11
C ILE A 115 11.15 14.31 -6.92
N GLU A 116 12.28 14.94 -7.25
CA GLU A 116 13.62 14.44 -6.93
C GLU A 116 13.91 14.53 -5.42
N ARG A 117 13.33 15.52 -4.73
CA ARG A 117 13.30 15.59 -3.26
C ARG A 117 12.17 14.77 -2.64
N LEU A 118 11.47 13.90 -3.37
CA LEU A 118 10.68 12.82 -2.76
C LEU A 118 11.60 11.63 -2.53
N VAL A 119 12.44 11.74 -1.49
CA VAL A 119 13.25 10.66 -0.90
C VAL A 119 14.36 10.13 -1.81
N SER A 120 15.50 9.73 -1.25
CA SER A 120 16.53 8.97 -1.98
C SER A 120 15.98 7.60 -2.43
N ILE A 121 15.08 7.57 -3.42
CA ILE A 121 14.62 6.38 -4.17
C ILE A 121 15.77 5.78 -4.99
N ASP A 122 16.97 6.38 -4.92
CA ASP A 122 18.16 6.08 -5.70
C ASP A 122 18.49 4.60 -5.82
N ASP A 123 18.32 3.81 -4.75
CA ASP A 123 18.59 2.38 -4.79
C ASP A 123 17.60 1.66 -5.74
N ASN A 124 16.29 1.86 -5.55
CA ASN A 124 15.24 1.25 -6.38
C ASN A 124 15.29 1.80 -7.82
N LYS A 125 15.42 3.12 -7.97
CA LYS A 125 15.60 3.79 -9.26
C LYS A 125 16.77 3.21 -10.04
N ARG A 126 17.95 3.08 -9.41
CA ARG A 126 19.15 2.52 -10.06
C ARG A 126 18.95 1.08 -10.52
N VAL A 127 18.29 0.25 -9.72
CA VAL A 127 17.97 -1.13 -10.12
C VAL A 127 17.05 -1.13 -11.33
N VAL A 128 15.97 -0.35 -11.29
CA VAL A 128 15.02 -0.33 -12.41
C VAL A 128 15.61 0.27 -13.68
N LEU A 129 16.42 1.34 -13.61
CA LEU A 129 17.10 1.88 -14.79
C LEU A 129 18.03 0.85 -15.45
N ARG A 130 18.68 0.00 -14.64
CA ARG A 130 19.46 -1.15 -15.14
C ARG A 130 18.56 -2.23 -15.76
N LEU A 131 17.38 -2.47 -15.22
CA LEU A 131 16.41 -3.39 -15.81
C LEU A 131 15.78 -2.83 -17.08
N LEU A 132 15.63 -1.51 -17.22
CA LEU A 132 15.13 -0.89 -18.44
C LEU A 132 16.15 -1.00 -19.57
N GLU A 133 17.46 -0.89 -19.28
CA GLU A 133 18.52 -0.89 -20.31
C GLU A 133 18.17 0.05 -21.48
N VAL A 134 17.88 1.33 -21.20
CA VAL A 134 17.33 2.34 -22.15
C VAL A 134 18.08 2.41 -23.50
N ARG A 135 19.35 2.00 -23.54
CA ARG A 135 20.20 2.00 -24.76
C ARG A 135 20.01 0.78 -25.67
N LYS A 136 19.37 -0.30 -25.21
CA LYS A 136 19.13 -1.49 -26.05
C LYS A 136 17.98 -1.26 -27.03
N ARG A 137 18.04 -1.93 -28.17
CA ARG A 137 17.05 -1.82 -29.27
C ARG A 137 15.86 -2.77 -29.16
N ASP A 138 15.80 -3.63 -28.14
CA ASP A 138 14.61 -4.45 -27.86
C ASP A 138 13.44 -3.57 -27.38
N VAL A 139 12.24 -4.13 -27.37
CA VAL A 139 11.08 -3.56 -26.67
C VAL A 139 11.01 -4.24 -25.31
N ARG A 140 10.82 -3.47 -24.24
CA ARG A 140 10.82 -4.01 -22.88
C ARG A 140 9.67 -3.47 -22.06
N ILE A 141 8.97 -4.39 -21.39
CA ILE A 141 7.91 -4.09 -20.45
C ILE A 141 8.38 -4.48 -19.05
N ILE A 142 8.27 -3.56 -18.10
CA ILE A 142 8.54 -3.83 -16.69
C ILE A 142 7.28 -3.53 -15.88
N GLY A 143 6.82 -4.50 -15.11
CA GLY A 143 5.70 -4.36 -14.20
C GLY A 143 6.16 -4.19 -12.75
N PHE A 144 5.84 -3.04 -12.16
CA PHE A 144 6.01 -2.75 -10.74
C PHE A 144 4.80 -3.26 -9.97
N PHE A 145 5.01 -4.17 -9.04
CA PHE A 145 3.96 -4.67 -8.16
C PHE A 145 4.30 -4.50 -6.67
N GLY A 146 3.29 -4.59 -5.81
CA GLY A 146 3.43 -4.42 -4.37
C GLY A 146 2.18 -3.82 -3.72
N MET A 147 2.16 -3.77 -2.39
CA MET A 147 0.99 -3.31 -1.64
C MET A 147 0.59 -1.85 -1.92
N GLY A 148 -0.65 -1.48 -1.55
CA GLY A 148 -1.13 -0.10 -1.63
C GLY A 148 -0.25 0.88 -0.85
N GLY A 149 0.02 2.06 -1.42
CA GLY A 149 0.79 3.12 -0.76
C GLY A 149 2.31 2.91 -0.70
N ILE A 150 2.85 1.84 -1.31
CA ILE A 150 4.29 1.51 -1.30
C ILE A 150 5.15 2.40 -2.22
N GLY A 151 4.55 3.22 -3.08
CA GLY A 151 5.27 4.17 -3.93
C GLY A 151 5.53 3.73 -5.38
N LYS A 152 4.82 2.73 -5.90
CA LYS A 152 4.96 2.26 -7.31
C LYS A 152 4.79 3.38 -8.33
N THR A 153 3.68 4.12 -8.25
CA THR A 153 3.37 5.27 -9.12
C THR A 153 4.46 6.35 -9.03
N THR A 154 4.93 6.64 -7.82
CA THR A 154 6.00 7.62 -7.59
C THR A 154 7.30 7.18 -8.25
N LEU A 155 7.70 5.92 -8.07
CA LEU A 155 8.89 5.35 -8.72
C LEU A 155 8.77 5.40 -10.25
N ALA A 156 7.62 5.02 -10.81
CA ALA A 156 7.36 5.08 -12.24
C ALA A 156 7.46 6.51 -12.78
N LYS A 157 6.89 7.48 -12.07
CA LYS A 157 6.94 8.89 -12.44
C LYS A 157 8.35 9.48 -12.39
N VAL A 158 9.12 9.17 -11.35
CA VAL A 158 10.52 9.60 -11.24
C VAL A 158 11.34 9.07 -12.42
N ILE A 159 11.20 7.78 -12.73
CA ILE A 159 11.93 7.15 -13.84
C ILE A 159 11.48 7.73 -15.18
N TYR A 160 10.18 7.89 -15.38
CA TYR A 160 9.61 8.45 -16.61
C TYR A 160 10.20 9.83 -16.91
N ASN A 161 10.18 10.73 -15.93
CA ASN A 161 10.71 12.08 -16.09
C ASN A 161 12.23 12.09 -16.37
N GLU A 162 12.98 11.14 -15.83
CA GLU A 162 14.43 11.08 -16.02
C GLU A 162 14.84 10.59 -17.42
N ILE A 163 14.04 9.72 -18.03
CA ILE A 163 14.43 9.07 -19.29
C ILE A 163 13.59 9.51 -20.49
N MET A 164 12.54 10.33 -20.30
CA MET A 164 11.63 10.71 -21.38
C MET A 164 12.31 11.40 -22.56
N ASP A 165 13.38 12.16 -22.32
CA ASP A 165 14.14 12.85 -23.36
C ASP A 165 14.90 11.89 -24.30
N ASP A 166 15.06 10.62 -23.92
CA ASP A 166 15.69 9.60 -24.75
C ASP A 166 14.72 8.96 -25.77
N PHE A 167 13.45 9.37 -25.83
CA PHE A 167 12.40 8.73 -26.64
C PHE A 167 11.72 9.70 -27.62
N ASP A 168 11.21 9.17 -28.74
CA ASP A 168 10.58 9.99 -29.79
C ASP A 168 9.22 10.55 -29.35
N SER A 169 8.51 9.75 -28.56
CA SER A 169 7.17 10.04 -28.04
C SER A 169 6.99 9.36 -26.68
N CYS A 170 6.27 10.02 -25.78
CA CYS A 170 6.01 9.49 -24.45
C CYS A 170 4.52 9.61 -24.08
N SER A 171 4.02 8.70 -23.24
CA SER A 171 2.68 8.79 -22.65
C SER A 171 2.67 8.28 -21.22
N PHE A 172 1.94 8.95 -20.35
CA PHE A 172 1.69 8.53 -18.99
C PHE A 172 0.18 8.43 -18.77
N LEU A 173 -0.36 7.21 -18.83
CA LEU A 173 -1.76 6.95 -18.55
C LEU A 173 -1.95 6.70 -17.06
N LYS A 174 -2.70 7.60 -16.40
CA LYS A 174 -3.00 7.54 -14.96
C LYS A 174 -4.32 6.84 -14.69
N ASP A 175 -4.44 6.29 -13.48
CA ASP A 175 -5.70 5.84 -12.90
C ASP A 175 -6.49 4.89 -13.84
N ILE A 176 -5.80 3.90 -14.42
CA ILE A 176 -6.36 2.98 -15.43
C ILE A 176 -7.52 2.17 -14.85
N ARG A 177 -7.35 1.64 -13.64
CA ARG A 177 -8.40 0.95 -12.88
C ARG A 177 -9.69 1.78 -12.78
N GLU A 178 -9.58 3.05 -12.41
CA GLU A 178 -10.74 3.95 -12.28
C GLU A 178 -11.35 4.26 -13.64
N THR A 179 -10.51 4.68 -14.60
CA THR A 179 -10.96 5.09 -15.93
C THR A 179 -11.64 3.96 -16.69
N SER A 180 -11.09 2.74 -16.63
CA SER A 180 -11.63 1.56 -17.32
C SER A 180 -12.93 1.04 -16.71
N SER A 181 -13.27 1.41 -15.47
CA SER A 181 -14.54 1.03 -14.83
C SER A 181 -15.75 1.76 -15.43
N HIS A 182 -15.53 2.86 -16.16
CA HIS A 182 -16.57 3.60 -16.85
C HIS A 182 -16.90 2.99 -18.21
N LEU A 183 -18.11 3.26 -18.71
CA LEU A 183 -18.51 2.90 -20.07
C LEU A 183 -17.51 3.48 -21.08
N ASP A 184 -17.03 2.65 -22.00
CA ASP A 184 -16.00 2.97 -22.99
C ASP A 184 -14.64 3.42 -22.41
N GLY A 185 -14.35 3.13 -21.15
CA GLY A 185 -13.12 3.56 -20.48
C GLY A 185 -11.84 3.11 -21.19
N LEU A 186 -11.76 1.85 -21.64
CA LEU A 186 -10.60 1.33 -22.37
C LEU A 186 -10.40 2.05 -23.72
N LYS A 187 -11.48 2.30 -24.44
CA LYS A 187 -11.48 3.03 -25.72
C LYS A 187 -10.94 4.46 -25.54
N ARG A 188 -11.32 5.12 -24.45
CA ARG A 188 -10.80 6.45 -24.08
C ARG A 188 -9.30 6.40 -23.76
N LEU A 189 -8.86 5.41 -22.99
CA LEU A 189 -7.44 5.22 -22.67
C LEU A 189 -6.59 4.97 -23.93
N GLN A 190 -7.05 4.15 -24.86
CA GLN A 190 -6.38 3.94 -26.15
C GLN A 190 -6.32 5.24 -26.98
N SER A 191 -7.42 6.00 -27.02
CA SER A 191 -7.48 7.27 -27.74
C SER A 191 -6.52 8.30 -27.15
N GLN A 192 -6.41 8.35 -25.82
CA GLN A 192 -5.43 9.18 -25.11
C GLN A 192 -3.99 8.75 -25.42
N LEU A 193 -3.70 7.44 -25.39
CA LEU A 193 -2.38 6.91 -25.75
C LEU A 193 -1.99 7.31 -27.19
N ALA A 194 -2.93 7.17 -28.12
CA ALA A 194 -2.70 7.53 -29.52
C ALA A 194 -2.43 9.03 -29.68
N LYS A 195 -3.15 9.89 -28.93
CA LYS A 195 -2.97 11.35 -28.91
C LYS A 195 -1.57 11.72 -28.42
N ASP A 196 -1.19 11.22 -27.25
CA ASP A 196 0.09 11.52 -26.60
C ASP A 196 1.27 11.15 -27.51
N LEU A 197 1.18 9.97 -28.15
CA LEU A 197 2.27 9.47 -28.97
C LEU A 197 2.32 10.06 -30.39
N SER A 198 1.22 10.64 -30.90
CA SER A 198 1.12 11.12 -32.29
C SER A 198 1.35 12.62 -32.48
N ARG A 199 1.29 13.46 -31.42
CA ARG A 199 1.31 14.94 -31.53
C ARG A 199 0.34 15.51 -32.59
N ARG A 200 -0.75 14.80 -32.91
CA ARG A 200 -1.79 15.17 -33.89
C ARG A 200 -3.14 15.38 -33.22
N GLU A 201 -4.09 15.95 -33.96
CA GLU A 201 -5.46 16.15 -33.49
C GLU A 201 -6.09 14.85 -32.96
N TYR A 202 -6.76 14.98 -31.82
CA TYR A 202 -7.45 13.90 -31.14
C TYR A 202 -8.62 13.40 -31.97
N ARG A 203 -8.69 12.08 -32.17
CA ARG A 203 -9.89 11.39 -32.66
C ARG A 203 -10.14 10.20 -31.76
N GLU A 204 -11.32 10.18 -31.15
CA GLU A 204 -11.75 9.02 -30.37
C GLU A 204 -12.04 7.84 -31.30
N PHE A 205 -11.55 6.67 -30.93
CA PHE A 205 -11.83 5.43 -31.66
C PHE A 205 -13.30 5.05 -31.53
N ALA A 206 -13.87 4.41 -32.55
CA ALA A 206 -15.23 3.89 -32.49
C ALA A 206 -15.30 2.61 -31.64
N THR A 207 -14.25 1.78 -31.66
CA THR A 207 -14.14 0.55 -30.88
C THR A 207 -12.73 0.34 -30.32
N THR A 208 -12.60 -0.53 -29.33
CA THR A 208 -11.30 -0.93 -28.76
C THR A 208 -10.41 -1.64 -29.81
N ASP A 209 -11.02 -2.43 -30.70
CA ASP A 209 -10.29 -3.13 -31.77
C ASP A 209 -9.72 -2.16 -32.81
N GLU A 210 -10.46 -1.12 -33.16
CA GLU A 210 -9.97 -0.05 -34.02
C GLU A 210 -8.75 0.64 -33.37
N GLY A 211 -8.86 0.97 -32.08
CA GLY A 211 -7.76 1.57 -31.34
C GLY A 211 -6.52 0.69 -31.31
N THR A 212 -6.67 -0.60 -31.00
CA THR A 212 -5.58 -1.60 -31.02
C THR A 212 -4.86 -1.64 -32.37
N ASN A 213 -5.62 -1.78 -33.47
CA ASN A 213 -5.05 -1.86 -34.81
C ASN A 213 -4.31 -0.57 -35.19
N GLU A 214 -4.87 0.59 -34.82
CA GLU A 214 -4.26 1.88 -35.13
C GLU A 214 -2.98 2.13 -34.31
N LEU A 215 -2.99 1.81 -33.01
CA LEU A 215 -1.80 1.88 -32.15
C LEU A 215 -0.68 0.98 -32.70
N GLN A 216 -1.01 -0.26 -33.06
CA GLN A 216 -0.05 -1.19 -33.62
C GLN A 216 0.53 -0.69 -34.95
N HIS A 217 -0.31 -0.21 -35.87
CA HIS A 217 0.16 0.26 -37.17
C HIS A 217 1.04 1.52 -37.04
N ARG A 218 0.67 2.46 -36.16
CA ARG A 218 1.34 3.77 -36.05
C ARG A 218 2.68 3.72 -35.30
N PHE A 219 2.82 2.85 -34.29
CA PHE A 219 3.96 2.91 -33.37
C PHE A 219 4.99 1.80 -33.57
N ARG A 220 4.79 0.92 -34.57
CA ARG A 220 5.69 -0.20 -34.89
C ARG A 220 7.12 0.21 -35.23
N GLU A 221 7.35 1.45 -35.65
CA GLU A 221 8.68 1.97 -36.02
C GLU A 221 9.16 3.10 -35.10
N LYS A 222 8.38 3.46 -34.07
CA LYS A 222 8.71 4.56 -33.16
C LYS A 222 9.30 4.04 -31.85
N LYS A 223 10.32 4.74 -31.35
CA LYS A 223 10.88 4.48 -30.02
C LYS A 223 10.06 5.23 -28.97
N VAL A 224 9.19 4.53 -28.24
CA VAL A 224 8.25 5.16 -27.30
C VAL A 224 8.55 4.81 -25.84
N LEU A 225 8.17 5.72 -24.94
CA LEU A 225 8.12 5.48 -23.49
C LEU A 225 6.68 5.57 -23.00
N VAL A 226 6.14 4.48 -22.44
CA VAL A 226 4.76 4.44 -21.96
C VAL A 226 4.73 4.04 -20.49
N VAL A 227 3.96 4.77 -19.68
CA VAL A 227 3.61 4.35 -18.31
C VAL A 227 2.11 4.04 -18.25
N LEU A 228 1.79 2.85 -17.78
CA LEU A 228 0.44 2.40 -17.45
C LEU A 228 0.31 2.34 -15.92
N ASP A 229 -0.37 3.32 -15.32
CA ASP A 229 -0.47 3.42 -13.88
C ASP A 229 -1.81 2.89 -13.32
N ASP A 230 -1.72 2.15 -12.22
CA ASP A 230 -2.82 1.51 -11.49
C ASP A 230 -3.64 0.53 -12.36
N VAL A 231 -2.96 -0.41 -13.01
CA VAL A 231 -3.60 -1.55 -13.72
C VAL A 231 -4.02 -2.60 -12.70
N ASP A 232 -5.26 -3.07 -12.77
CA ASP A 232 -5.80 -4.06 -11.83
C ASP A 232 -6.46 -5.29 -12.49
N ASP A 233 -6.55 -5.31 -13.82
CA ASP A 233 -7.06 -6.44 -14.60
C ASP A 233 -6.21 -6.72 -15.86
N ASN A 234 -6.12 -7.98 -16.25
CA ASN A 234 -5.33 -8.39 -17.42
C ASN A 234 -5.91 -7.85 -18.74
N ASN A 235 -7.24 -7.72 -18.86
CA ASN A 235 -7.86 -7.20 -20.07
C ASN A 235 -7.47 -5.74 -20.32
N GLN A 236 -7.19 -4.97 -19.25
CA GLN A 236 -6.67 -3.60 -19.38
C GLN A 236 -5.26 -3.60 -19.98
N LEU A 237 -4.39 -4.50 -19.52
CA LEU A 237 -3.02 -4.62 -20.01
C LEU A 237 -3.03 -5.05 -21.49
N GLU A 238 -3.78 -6.09 -21.84
CA GLU A 238 -3.91 -6.59 -23.21
C GLU A 238 -4.48 -5.54 -24.17
N ALA A 239 -5.42 -4.72 -23.71
CA ALA A 239 -6.03 -3.66 -24.51
C ALA A 239 -5.13 -2.42 -24.69
N LEU A 240 -4.08 -2.24 -23.88
CA LEU A 240 -3.27 -1.02 -23.89
C LEU A 240 -1.83 -1.25 -24.36
N VAL A 241 -1.28 -2.44 -24.19
CA VAL A 241 0.11 -2.74 -24.54
C VAL A 241 0.28 -4.17 -25.04
N SER A 242 1.00 -4.31 -26.15
CA SER A 242 1.66 -5.54 -26.58
C SER A 242 3.05 -5.22 -27.09
N VAL A 243 4.02 -6.12 -26.88
CA VAL A 243 5.39 -5.97 -27.41
C VAL A 243 5.39 -5.81 -28.93
N ALA A 244 4.39 -6.37 -29.62
CA ALA A 244 4.23 -6.26 -31.07
C ALA A 244 3.82 -4.87 -31.58
N TRP A 245 3.41 -3.95 -30.70
CA TRP A 245 2.90 -2.63 -31.10
C TRP A 245 3.98 -1.58 -31.31
N PHE A 246 5.12 -1.73 -30.64
CA PHE A 246 6.10 -0.66 -30.52
C PHE A 246 7.39 -0.97 -31.28
N GLY A 247 8.06 0.10 -31.71
CA GLY A 247 9.32 0.00 -32.45
C GLY A 247 10.52 -0.31 -31.56
N PRO A 248 11.65 -0.70 -32.18
CA PRO A 248 12.89 -1.01 -31.48
C PRO A 248 13.32 0.08 -30.50
N GLY A 249 13.67 -0.31 -29.27
CA GLY A 249 14.14 0.58 -28.21
C GLY A 249 13.03 1.13 -27.31
N SER A 250 11.77 0.73 -27.51
CA SER A 250 10.65 1.20 -26.71
C SER A 250 10.63 0.61 -25.30
N ARG A 251 10.16 1.39 -24.33
CA ARG A 251 10.06 1.00 -22.92
C ARG A 251 8.65 1.22 -22.41
N VAL A 252 8.13 0.24 -21.70
CA VAL A 252 6.84 0.31 -21.03
C VAL A 252 7.02 0.01 -19.56
N ILE A 253 6.43 0.85 -18.71
CA ILE A 253 6.35 0.64 -17.27
C ILE A 253 4.88 0.43 -16.92
N VAL A 254 4.58 -0.63 -16.19
CA VAL A 254 3.23 -0.91 -15.68
C VAL A 254 3.28 -0.84 -14.16
N THR A 255 2.35 -0.16 -13.51
CA THR A 255 2.20 -0.24 -12.05
C THR A 255 0.92 -0.99 -11.71
N THR A 256 0.99 -1.89 -10.74
CA THR A 256 -0.17 -2.66 -10.29
C THR A 256 -0.04 -3.04 -8.81
N ARG A 257 -1.16 -3.27 -8.15
CA ARG A 257 -1.15 -3.88 -6.81
C ARG A 257 -0.97 -5.41 -6.88
N TYR A 258 -1.29 -6.00 -8.03
CA TYR A 258 -1.50 -7.43 -8.16
C TYR A 258 -0.48 -8.07 -9.09
N LYS A 259 0.31 -9.01 -8.55
CA LYS A 259 1.33 -9.76 -9.29
C LYS A 259 0.73 -10.63 -10.40
N ASN A 260 -0.50 -11.10 -10.24
CA ASN A 260 -1.19 -11.94 -11.23
C ASN A 260 -1.45 -11.22 -12.55
N VAL A 261 -1.75 -9.91 -12.52
CA VAL A 261 -1.92 -9.06 -13.71
C VAL A 261 -0.69 -9.12 -14.62
N LEU A 262 0.51 -9.21 -14.03
CA LEU A 262 1.77 -9.29 -14.77
C LEU A 262 2.15 -10.73 -15.14
N SER A 263 1.70 -11.72 -14.36
CA SER A 263 2.14 -13.12 -14.50
C SER A 263 1.51 -13.85 -15.68
N LEU A 264 0.42 -13.31 -16.25
CA LEU A 264 -0.21 -13.86 -17.45
C LEU A 264 0.56 -13.53 -18.72
N ASN A 265 1.49 -12.57 -18.68
CA ASN A 265 2.29 -12.18 -19.82
C ASN A 265 3.80 -12.44 -19.55
N PRO A 266 4.40 -13.49 -20.14
CA PRO A 266 5.78 -13.88 -19.86
C PRO A 266 6.82 -12.87 -20.34
N GLU A 267 6.44 -11.92 -21.21
CA GLU A 267 7.32 -10.87 -21.71
C GLU A 267 7.53 -9.72 -20.70
N VAL A 268 6.71 -9.68 -19.64
CA VAL A 268 6.76 -8.62 -18.62
C VAL A 268 7.78 -8.96 -17.54
N LEU A 269 8.83 -8.15 -17.43
CA LEU A 269 9.77 -8.24 -16.31
C LEU A 269 9.10 -7.75 -15.03
N GLN A 270 9.02 -8.60 -14.01
CA GLN A 270 8.37 -8.25 -12.76
C GLN A 270 9.37 -7.66 -11.76
N TYR A 271 9.02 -6.52 -11.17
CA TYR A 271 9.81 -5.86 -10.13
C TYR A 271 8.90 -5.56 -8.93
N GLU A 272 9.22 -6.18 -7.79
CA GLU A 272 8.51 -5.88 -6.55
C GLU A 272 9.06 -4.59 -5.93
N VAL A 273 8.18 -3.63 -5.64
CA VAL A 273 8.58 -2.38 -4.99
C VAL A 273 8.59 -2.58 -3.48
N GLU A 274 9.78 -2.47 -2.89
CA GLU A 274 9.99 -2.57 -1.46
C GLU A 274 9.75 -1.24 -0.73
N GLY A 275 9.46 -1.34 0.58
CA GLY A 275 9.33 -0.18 1.47
C GLY A 275 10.64 0.57 1.64
N LEU A 276 10.54 1.80 2.14
CA LEU A 276 11.71 2.65 2.35
C LEU A 276 12.57 2.13 3.50
N ARG A 277 13.89 2.29 3.35
CA ARG A 277 14.85 2.05 4.44
C ARG A 277 14.68 3.12 5.52
N LEU A 278 15.08 2.81 6.75
CA LEU A 278 14.91 3.72 7.89
C LEU A 278 15.38 5.15 7.63
N TYR A 279 16.55 5.35 7.01
CA TYR A 279 17.07 6.68 6.73
C TYR A 279 16.19 7.46 5.71
N GLN A 280 15.73 6.77 4.66
CA GLN A 280 14.79 7.31 3.65
C GLN A 280 13.44 7.63 4.29
N SER A 281 12.94 6.74 5.15
CA SER A 281 11.69 6.94 5.86
C SER A 281 11.75 8.15 6.79
N MET A 282 12.86 8.31 7.52
CA MET A 282 13.10 9.47 8.37
C MET A 282 13.13 10.77 7.57
N GLU A 283 13.85 10.80 6.45
CA GLU A 283 13.92 11.96 5.56
C GLU A 283 12.53 12.35 5.03
N LEU A 284 11.78 11.38 4.48
CA LEU A 284 10.41 11.61 3.99
C LEU A 284 9.51 12.17 5.09
N PHE A 285 9.48 11.50 6.24
CA PHE A 285 8.67 11.93 7.37
C PHE A 285 9.02 13.35 7.81
N CYS A 286 10.31 13.68 7.90
CA CYS A 286 10.75 15.01 8.31
C CYS A 286 10.36 16.09 7.29
N ARG A 287 10.40 15.80 5.99
CA ARG A 287 9.94 16.74 4.95
C ARG A 287 8.46 17.07 5.10
N HIS A 288 7.65 16.10 5.50
CA HIS A 288 6.22 16.33 5.73
C HIS A 288 5.91 16.93 7.11
N ALA A 289 6.61 16.53 8.16
CA ALA A 289 6.35 16.97 9.53
C ALA A 289 7.04 18.30 9.92
N PHE A 290 8.21 18.59 9.34
CA PHE A 290 9.04 19.74 9.71
C PHE A 290 9.39 20.66 8.55
N ARG A 291 9.14 20.26 7.29
CA ARG A 291 9.63 20.94 6.08
C ARG A 291 11.16 21.00 6.01
N MET A 292 11.81 20.00 6.59
CA MET A 292 13.26 19.86 6.66
C MET A 292 13.64 18.38 6.49
N ASP A 293 14.90 18.10 6.17
CA ASP A 293 15.37 16.71 5.99
C ASP A 293 15.67 15.99 7.32
N SER A 294 15.59 16.70 8.45
CA SER A 294 15.94 16.18 9.78
C SER A 294 14.95 16.64 10.85
N PRO A 295 14.73 15.84 11.92
CA PRO A 295 13.80 16.20 12.97
C PRO A 295 14.34 17.32 13.86
N LYS A 296 13.42 18.04 14.53
CA LYS A 296 13.79 18.91 15.66
C LYS A 296 14.26 18.04 16.83
N ALA A 297 15.31 18.48 17.54
CA ALA A 297 15.95 17.69 18.60
C ALA A 297 14.95 17.19 19.67
N GLU A 298 14.00 18.03 20.08
CA GLU A 298 12.96 17.72 21.08
C GLU A 298 11.92 16.66 20.63
N LEU A 299 11.81 16.43 19.32
CA LEU A 299 10.87 15.50 18.69
C LEU A 299 11.60 14.35 17.99
N SER A 300 12.93 14.23 18.14
CA SER A 300 13.73 13.22 17.45
C SER A 300 13.29 11.80 17.80
N ASP A 301 13.15 11.50 19.09
CA ASP A 301 12.76 10.17 19.56
C ASP A 301 11.33 9.80 19.13
N LEU A 302 10.41 10.78 19.20
CA LEU A 302 9.03 10.60 18.73
C LEU A 302 8.97 10.39 17.21
N SER A 303 9.80 11.11 16.46
CA SER A 303 9.89 10.94 15.00
C SER A 303 10.37 9.55 14.65
N LEU A 304 11.42 9.06 15.33
CA LEU A 304 11.94 7.72 15.12
C LEU A 304 10.88 6.65 15.43
N ALA A 305 10.22 6.73 16.60
CA ALA A 305 9.20 5.78 17.00
C ALA A 305 8.01 5.74 16.03
N ILE A 306 7.56 6.90 15.54
CA ILE A 306 6.50 6.99 14.53
C ILE A 306 6.95 6.34 13.22
N VAL A 307 8.15 6.67 12.74
CA VAL A 307 8.71 6.12 11.49
C VAL A 307 8.88 4.60 11.57
N GLU A 308 9.33 4.06 12.70
CA GLU A 308 9.42 2.62 12.92
C GLU A 308 8.02 1.97 12.87
N THR A 309 7.02 2.62 13.44
CA THR A 309 5.62 2.13 13.44
C THR A 309 5.03 2.08 12.02
N THR A 310 5.47 2.93 11.09
CA THR A 310 4.96 2.89 9.70
C THR A 310 5.50 1.73 8.88
N GLY A 311 6.54 1.02 9.36
CA GLY A 311 7.20 -0.06 8.62
C GLY A 311 7.83 0.38 7.31
N GLY A 312 8.19 1.66 7.17
CA GLY A 312 8.76 2.21 5.93
C GLY A 312 7.76 2.44 4.79
N LEU A 313 6.45 2.33 5.03
CA LEU A 313 5.41 2.59 4.03
C LEU A 313 5.32 4.10 3.69
N PRO A 314 5.65 4.55 2.45
CA PRO A 314 5.66 5.96 2.07
C PRO A 314 4.37 6.72 2.37
N LEU A 315 3.21 6.13 1.99
CA LEU A 315 1.92 6.77 2.23
C LEU A 315 1.67 7.04 3.72
N ALA A 316 2.06 6.12 4.60
CA ALA A 316 1.88 6.31 6.05
C ALA A 316 2.79 7.43 6.57
N LEU A 317 4.05 7.47 6.13
CA LEU A 317 5.01 8.52 6.50
C LEU A 317 4.50 9.91 6.09
N GLU A 318 4.04 10.06 4.85
CA GLU A 318 3.49 11.31 4.33
C GLU A 318 2.23 11.75 5.09
N VAL A 319 1.27 10.85 5.27
CA VAL A 319 -0.02 11.16 5.93
C VAL A 319 0.20 11.57 7.38
N ILE A 320 0.98 10.80 8.13
CA ILE A 320 1.21 11.06 9.55
C ILE A 320 2.10 12.28 9.72
N GLY A 321 3.18 12.41 8.95
CA GLY A 321 4.05 13.58 8.99
C GLY A 321 3.29 14.87 8.70
N SER A 322 2.49 14.88 7.64
CA SER A 322 1.69 16.06 7.27
C SER A 322 0.65 16.41 8.33
N TYR A 323 0.03 15.41 8.98
CA TYR A 323 -0.90 15.65 10.08
C TYR A 323 -0.23 16.29 11.31
N LEU A 324 1.01 15.90 11.60
CA LEU A 324 1.78 16.37 12.75
C LEU A 324 2.49 17.70 12.52
N CYS A 325 2.55 18.18 11.27
CA CYS A 325 3.17 19.45 10.93
C CYS A 325 2.57 20.61 11.74
N GLY A 326 3.44 21.33 12.46
CA GLY A 326 3.04 22.45 13.33
C GLY A 326 2.28 22.08 14.61
N LYS A 327 2.11 20.79 14.93
CA LYS A 327 1.44 20.35 16.16
C LYS A 327 2.39 20.38 17.36
N ARG A 328 1.81 20.58 18.55
CA ARG A 328 2.54 20.53 19.84
C ARG A 328 2.91 19.08 20.20
N LYS A 329 3.98 18.89 20.97
CA LYS A 329 4.51 17.59 21.39
C LYS A 329 3.44 16.63 21.98
N GLY A 330 2.50 17.12 22.78
CA GLY A 330 1.43 16.27 23.32
C GLY A 330 0.58 15.57 22.25
N ILE A 331 0.34 16.23 21.10
CA ILE A 331 -0.39 15.62 19.97
C ILE A 331 0.44 14.52 19.31
N TRP A 332 1.77 14.67 19.26
CA TRP A 332 2.67 13.64 18.74
C TRP A 332 2.61 12.38 19.62
N GLU A 333 2.68 12.55 20.94
CA GLU A 333 2.58 11.46 21.91
C GLU A 333 1.23 10.74 21.83
N GLU A 334 0.11 11.48 21.73
CA GLU A 334 -1.21 10.89 21.52
C GLU A 334 -1.33 10.16 20.18
N THR A 335 -0.71 10.70 19.13
CA THR A 335 -0.75 10.08 17.80
C THR A 335 0.03 8.77 17.79
N LEU A 336 1.24 8.76 18.37
CA LEU A 336 2.03 7.53 18.51
C LEU A 336 1.24 6.45 19.27
N LYS A 337 0.61 6.79 20.41
CA LYS A 337 -0.26 5.86 21.16
C LYS A 337 -1.42 5.32 20.33
N LYS A 338 -2.02 6.13 19.44
CA LYS A 338 -3.09 5.67 18.55
C LYS A 338 -2.58 4.72 17.47
N LEU A 339 -1.32 4.85 17.06
CA LEU A 339 -0.70 4.02 16.03
C LEU A 339 -0.25 2.65 16.55
N GLU A 340 0.00 2.50 17.86
CA GLU A 340 0.40 1.23 18.50
C GLU A 340 -0.60 0.06 18.34
N GLY A 341 -1.80 0.31 17.81
CA GLY A 341 -2.80 -0.74 17.58
C GLY A 341 -3.57 -0.66 16.26
N LYS A 342 -3.37 0.38 15.44
CA LYS A 342 -4.04 0.50 14.15
C LYS A 342 -3.34 1.51 13.23
N PRO A 343 -3.40 1.34 11.90
CA PRO A 343 -2.93 2.35 10.96
C PRO A 343 -3.73 3.65 11.07
N HIS A 344 -3.17 4.76 10.61
CA HIS A 344 -3.92 6.01 10.46
C HIS A 344 -5.09 5.82 9.48
N THR A 345 -6.24 6.46 9.70
CA THR A 345 -7.49 6.24 8.94
C THR A 345 -7.30 6.30 7.42
N LYS A 346 -6.66 7.34 6.88
CA LYS A 346 -6.35 7.45 5.45
C LYS A 346 -5.46 6.32 4.90
N VAL A 347 -4.57 5.77 5.73
CA VAL A 347 -3.74 4.61 5.36
C VAL A 347 -4.61 3.36 5.32
N GLN A 348 -5.51 3.19 6.30
CA GLN A 348 -6.47 2.07 6.30
C GLN A 348 -7.30 2.07 5.02
N GLU A 349 -7.88 3.22 4.63
CA GLU A 349 -8.68 3.36 3.41
C GLU A 349 -7.94 2.86 2.17
N ASN A 350 -6.65 3.22 2.02
CA ASN A 350 -5.86 2.79 0.86
C ASN A 350 -5.54 1.29 0.88
N LEU A 351 -5.21 0.74 2.05
CA LEU A 351 -4.88 -0.67 2.22
C LEU A 351 -6.10 -1.57 2.10
N ARG A 352 -7.28 -1.08 2.51
CA ARG A 352 -8.55 -1.81 2.45
C ARG A 352 -8.98 -2.15 1.02
N ILE A 353 -8.60 -1.36 0.02
CA ILE A 353 -8.95 -1.62 -1.39
C ILE A 353 -8.67 -3.07 -1.79
N SER A 354 -7.47 -3.58 -1.46
CA SER A 354 -7.08 -4.95 -1.83
C SER A 354 -7.72 -6.01 -0.92
N TYR A 355 -7.98 -5.70 0.34
CA TYR A 355 -8.68 -6.60 1.27
C TYR A 355 -10.18 -6.73 0.92
N ASP A 356 -10.87 -5.62 0.67
CA ASP A 356 -12.31 -5.60 0.43
C ASP A 356 -12.68 -6.35 -0.85
N SER A 357 -11.76 -6.42 -1.81
CA SER A 357 -11.88 -7.20 -3.05
C SER A 357 -11.66 -8.71 -2.93
N LEU A 358 -11.26 -9.22 -1.76
CA LEU A 358 -11.18 -10.66 -1.49
C LEU A 358 -12.58 -11.26 -1.27
N ASP A 359 -12.73 -12.56 -1.55
CA ASP A 359 -13.91 -13.31 -1.14
C ASP A 359 -13.97 -13.50 0.39
N SER A 360 -15.09 -14.03 0.88
CA SER A 360 -15.33 -14.20 2.32
C SER A 360 -14.30 -15.13 2.98
N GLU A 361 -13.96 -16.23 2.32
CA GLU A 361 -13.09 -17.28 2.81
C GLU A 361 -11.64 -16.80 2.90
N HIS A 362 -11.15 -16.09 1.89
CA HIS A 362 -9.80 -15.52 1.85
C HIS A 362 -9.66 -14.36 2.84
N LYS A 363 -10.73 -13.60 3.09
CA LYS A 363 -10.76 -12.60 4.17
C LYS A 363 -10.52 -13.27 5.52
N GLU A 364 -11.12 -14.43 5.79
CA GLU A 364 -10.89 -15.14 7.04
C GLU A 364 -9.43 -15.62 7.17
N ILE A 365 -8.82 -16.13 6.09
CA ILE A 365 -7.38 -16.48 6.06
C ILE A 365 -6.51 -15.24 6.33
N PHE A 366 -6.77 -14.11 5.68
CA PHE A 366 -6.04 -12.86 5.92
C PHE A 366 -6.11 -12.43 7.39
N LEU A 367 -7.30 -12.48 7.99
CA LEU A 367 -7.51 -12.10 9.38
C LEU A 367 -6.85 -13.09 10.36
N ASP A 368 -6.86 -14.39 10.05
CA ASP A 368 -6.13 -15.42 10.80
C ASP A 368 -4.64 -15.13 10.82
N ILE A 369 -4.05 -14.83 9.66
CA ILE A 369 -2.62 -14.48 9.56
C ILE A 369 -2.34 -13.22 10.36
N ALA A 370 -3.06 -12.12 10.13
CA ALA A 370 -2.85 -10.84 10.80
C ALA A 370 -2.94 -10.93 12.34
N CYS A 371 -3.81 -11.79 12.86
CA CYS A 371 -4.04 -11.91 14.29
C CYS A 371 -3.11 -12.94 14.95
N LEU A 372 -2.86 -14.09 14.31
CA LEU A 372 -2.37 -15.29 15.01
C LEU A 372 -1.14 -15.94 14.37
N PHE A 373 -0.98 -15.86 13.04
CA PHE A 373 -0.07 -16.78 12.34
C PHE A 373 1.07 -16.10 11.56
N ILE A 374 1.38 -14.84 11.84
CA ILE A 374 2.63 -14.23 11.33
C ILE A 374 3.83 -14.99 11.90
N GLY A 375 4.74 -15.39 11.03
CA GLY A 375 5.93 -16.16 11.37
C GLY A 375 5.68 -17.68 11.47
N GLU A 376 4.49 -18.18 11.17
CA GLU A 376 4.19 -19.61 11.20
C GLU A 376 4.41 -20.29 9.84
N ASP A 377 4.58 -21.61 9.88
CA ASP A 377 4.70 -22.44 8.68
C ASP A 377 3.33 -22.60 7.98
N PRO A 378 3.19 -22.22 6.70
CA PRO A 378 1.92 -22.33 5.98
C PRO A 378 1.46 -23.79 5.81
N GLY A 379 2.40 -24.75 5.76
CA GLY A 379 2.08 -26.17 5.58
C GLY A 379 1.14 -26.72 6.65
N MET A 380 1.37 -26.36 7.90
CA MET A 380 0.52 -26.77 9.02
C MET A 380 -0.85 -26.07 9.02
N LEU A 381 -0.91 -24.81 8.57
CA LEU A 381 -2.13 -23.99 8.61
C LEU A 381 -3.13 -24.38 7.52
N ILE A 382 -2.64 -24.89 6.37
CA ILE A 382 -3.48 -25.40 5.29
C ILE A 382 -4.49 -26.43 5.82
N TYR A 383 -4.09 -27.37 6.68
CA TYR A 383 -5.02 -28.37 7.21
C TYR A 383 -6.16 -27.75 8.04
N MET A 384 -5.82 -26.78 8.91
CA MET A 384 -6.81 -26.10 9.75
C MET A 384 -7.82 -25.30 8.91
N TRP A 385 -7.34 -24.59 7.90
CA TRP A 385 -8.19 -23.81 7.00
C TRP A 385 -9.04 -24.69 6.07
N ASP A 386 -8.54 -25.86 5.69
CA ASP A 386 -9.30 -26.83 4.87
C ASP A 386 -10.49 -27.40 5.66
N ASP A 387 -10.28 -27.75 6.93
CA ASP A 387 -11.35 -28.17 7.85
C ASP A 387 -12.42 -27.06 8.04
N CYS A 388 -12.00 -25.80 7.97
CA CYS A 388 -12.88 -24.63 8.02
C CYS A 388 -13.56 -24.30 6.68
N LYS A 389 -13.25 -25.06 5.60
CA LYS A 389 -13.72 -24.82 4.23
C LYS A 389 -13.32 -23.45 3.68
N PHE A 390 -12.15 -22.95 4.03
CA PHE A 390 -11.63 -21.66 3.57
C PHE A 390 -10.85 -21.74 2.25
N TYR A 391 -10.74 -22.92 1.64
CA TYR A 391 -9.99 -23.13 0.39
C TYR A 391 -8.55 -22.59 0.48
N PRO A 392 -7.74 -23.07 1.42
CA PRO A 392 -6.46 -22.44 1.80
C PRO A 392 -5.43 -22.32 0.69
N ARG A 393 -5.42 -23.24 -0.28
CA ARG A 393 -4.47 -23.19 -1.40
C ARG A 393 -4.74 -21.97 -2.28
N THR A 394 -5.97 -21.83 -2.76
CA THR A 394 -6.36 -20.67 -3.56
C THR A 394 -6.33 -19.39 -2.75
N GLY A 395 -6.73 -19.43 -1.48
CA GLY A 395 -6.70 -18.27 -0.61
C GLY A 395 -5.29 -17.76 -0.33
N LEU A 396 -4.34 -18.64 0.00
CA LEU A 396 -2.96 -18.22 0.24
C LEU A 396 -2.30 -17.70 -1.03
N ASP A 397 -2.52 -18.37 -2.16
CA ASP A 397 -2.04 -17.92 -3.47
C ASP A 397 -2.58 -16.52 -3.81
N GLU A 398 -3.88 -16.28 -3.59
CA GLU A 398 -4.51 -14.99 -3.86
C GLU A 398 -3.95 -13.87 -2.96
N LEU A 399 -3.73 -14.14 -1.68
CA LEU A 399 -3.12 -13.17 -0.75
C LEU A 399 -1.69 -12.81 -1.16
N ILE A 400 -0.91 -13.78 -1.65
CA ILE A 400 0.45 -13.54 -2.17
C ILE A 400 0.39 -12.74 -3.47
N LEU A 401 -0.48 -13.12 -4.41
CA LEU A 401 -0.63 -12.43 -5.68
C LEU A 401 -1.11 -10.99 -5.51
N ARG A 402 -1.88 -10.68 -4.45
CA ARG A 402 -2.29 -9.31 -4.11
C ARG A 402 -1.29 -8.54 -3.26
N SER A 403 -0.11 -9.09 -3.01
CA SER A 403 0.92 -8.49 -2.14
C SER A 403 0.43 -8.20 -0.72
N LEU A 404 -0.53 -8.97 -0.21
CA LEU A 404 -1.08 -8.86 1.15
C LEU A 404 -0.29 -9.70 2.16
N VAL A 405 0.29 -10.81 1.69
CA VAL A 405 1.10 -11.76 2.46
C VAL A 405 2.30 -12.17 1.61
N LYS A 406 3.41 -12.55 2.25
CA LYS A 406 4.56 -13.17 1.59
C LYS A 406 4.96 -14.46 2.31
N ILE A 407 5.68 -15.32 1.62
CA ILE A 407 6.47 -16.39 2.25
C ILE A 407 7.91 -15.86 2.34
N GLY A 408 8.43 -15.76 3.56
CA GLY A 408 9.81 -15.35 3.82
C GLY A 408 10.82 -16.38 3.29
N GLU A 409 12.10 -15.99 3.24
CA GLU A 409 13.18 -16.89 2.84
C GLU A 409 13.30 -18.13 3.74
N ASP A 410 12.82 -18.03 4.97
CA ASP A 410 12.74 -19.12 5.95
C ASP A 410 11.51 -20.04 5.75
N GLY A 411 10.71 -19.80 4.72
CA GLY A 411 9.49 -20.55 4.42
C GLY A 411 8.29 -20.16 5.28
N ARG A 412 8.39 -19.12 6.13
CA ARG A 412 7.33 -18.74 7.06
C ARG A 412 6.45 -17.61 6.51
N LEU A 413 5.23 -17.53 7.00
CA LEU A 413 4.30 -16.46 6.65
C LEU A 413 4.81 -15.11 7.15
N TRP A 414 4.81 -14.12 6.26
CA TRP A 414 5.15 -12.75 6.59
C TRP A 414 4.05 -11.80 6.12
N MET A 415 3.72 -10.82 6.94
CA MET A 415 2.75 -9.77 6.62
C MET A 415 3.30 -8.43 7.09
N HIS A 416 3.21 -7.41 6.24
CA HIS A 416 3.66 -6.07 6.57
C HIS A 416 2.89 -5.52 7.78
N ASP A 417 3.58 -4.82 8.68
CA ASP A 417 3.04 -4.29 9.94
C ASP A 417 1.74 -3.49 9.76
N GLN A 418 1.69 -2.59 8.76
CA GLN A 418 0.48 -1.83 8.44
C GLN A 418 -0.71 -2.70 7.96
N LEU A 419 -0.45 -3.84 7.29
CA LEU A 419 -1.49 -4.80 6.90
C LEU A 419 -1.94 -5.65 8.09
N ARG A 420 -1.00 -6.08 8.94
CA ARG A 420 -1.28 -6.75 10.21
C ARG A 420 -2.20 -5.92 11.08
N ASP A 421 -1.85 -4.65 11.27
CA ASP A 421 -2.58 -3.75 12.15
C ASP A 421 -3.93 -3.33 11.52
N LEU A 422 -4.03 -3.31 10.18
CA LEU A 422 -5.32 -3.21 9.50
C LEU A 422 -6.22 -4.43 9.81
N GLY A 423 -5.71 -5.65 9.67
CA GLY A 423 -6.48 -6.87 9.95
C GLY A 423 -6.98 -6.92 11.38
N ARG A 424 -6.12 -6.54 12.34
CA ARG A 424 -6.47 -6.42 13.75
C ARG A 424 -7.55 -5.36 14.00
N GLU A 425 -7.44 -4.19 13.36
CA GLU A 425 -8.46 -3.14 13.45
C GLU A 425 -9.81 -3.59 12.86
N ILE A 426 -9.81 -4.34 11.75
CA ILE A 426 -11.04 -4.90 11.17
C ILE A 426 -11.74 -5.83 12.16
N VAL A 427 -10.99 -6.71 12.84
CA VAL A 427 -11.55 -7.58 13.89
C VAL A 427 -12.04 -6.76 15.07
N ARG A 428 -11.28 -5.75 15.52
CA ARG A 428 -11.66 -4.87 16.62
C ARG A 428 -12.96 -4.12 16.34
N GLN A 429 -13.18 -3.69 15.10
CA GLN A 429 -14.36 -2.94 14.68
C GLN A 429 -15.65 -3.77 14.70
N LYS A 430 -15.57 -5.11 14.61
CA LYS A 430 -16.76 -5.98 14.72
C LYS A 430 -17.47 -5.83 16.06
N ASP A 431 -16.72 -5.70 17.15
CA ASP A 431 -17.24 -5.32 18.46
C ASP A 431 -16.18 -4.59 19.28
N VAL A 432 -16.30 -3.26 19.32
CA VAL A 432 -15.34 -2.41 20.02
C VAL A 432 -15.44 -2.58 21.54
N LYS A 433 -16.64 -2.87 22.06
CA LYS A 433 -16.91 -2.85 23.51
C LYS A 433 -16.66 -4.19 24.16
N GLU A 434 -16.99 -5.28 23.48
CA GLU A 434 -16.95 -6.64 24.02
C GLU A 434 -15.95 -7.50 23.23
N PRO A 435 -14.68 -7.59 23.67
CA PRO A 435 -13.68 -8.41 22.99
C PRO A 435 -14.09 -9.88 22.83
N GLY A 436 -14.87 -10.43 23.78
CA GLY A 436 -15.36 -11.81 23.73
C GLY A 436 -16.32 -12.11 22.55
N ASN A 437 -16.91 -11.08 21.94
CA ASN A 437 -17.78 -11.24 20.76
C ASN A 437 -17.00 -11.22 19.44
N ARG A 438 -15.71 -10.87 19.45
CA ARG A 438 -14.87 -10.79 18.26
C ARG A 438 -14.53 -12.20 17.77
N SER A 439 -14.32 -12.36 16.46
CA SER A 439 -13.97 -13.66 15.88
C SER A 439 -12.58 -14.16 16.30
N ARG A 440 -11.67 -13.24 16.64
CA ARG A 440 -10.27 -13.52 17.03
C ARG A 440 -9.83 -12.56 18.12
N LEU A 441 -8.90 -13.02 18.96
CA LEU A 441 -8.18 -12.21 19.95
C LEU A 441 -6.69 -12.44 19.77
N TRP A 442 -5.91 -11.37 19.61
CA TRP A 442 -4.45 -11.43 19.43
C TRP A 442 -3.69 -10.80 20.60
N SER A 443 -4.34 -9.95 21.40
CA SER A 443 -3.76 -9.40 22.62
C SER A 443 -3.85 -10.43 23.74
N ASN A 444 -2.69 -10.81 24.31
CA ASN A 444 -2.63 -11.72 25.46
C ASN A 444 -3.43 -11.18 26.65
N GLU A 445 -3.39 -9.86 26.88
CA GLU A 445 -4.12 -9.21 27.97
C GLU A 445 -5.64 -9.27 27.76
N GLU A 446 -6.11 -8.98 26.53
CA GLU A 446 -7.53 -9.10 26.19
C GLU A 446 -8.00 -10.56 26.29
N ALA A 447 -7.23 -11.50 25.74
CA ALA A 447 -7.56 -12.93 25.77
C ALA A 447 -7.67 -13.46 27.20
N ILE A 448 -6.72 -13.10 28.09
CA ILE A 448 -6.77 -13.48 29.51
C ILE A 448 -7.98 -12.88 30.20
N THR A 449 -8.32 -11.62 29.89
CA THR A 449 -9.47 -10.92 30.49
C THR A 449 -10.78 -11.61 30.11
N VAL A 450 -10.97 -11.87 28.81
CA VAL A 450 -12.14 -12.60 28.29
C VAL A 450 -12.25 -13.99 28.92
N LEU A 451 -11.15 -14.75 28.98
CA LEU A 451 -11.15 -16.09 29.58
C LEU A 451 -11.52 -16.08 31.08
N LYS A 452 -11.11 -15.05 31.82
CA LYS A 452 -11.48 -14.88 33.23
C LYS A 452 -12.99 -14.61 33.38
N GLU A 453 -13.55 -13.73 32.55
CA GLU A 453 -14.99 -13.43 32.57
C GLU A 453 -15.84 -14.66 32.23
N TYR A 454 -15.42 -15.47 31.25
CA TYR A 454 -16.11 -16.74 30.94
C TYR A 454 -16.01 -17.75 32.08
N LYS A 455 -14.85 -17.87 32.75
CA LYS A 455 -14.72 -18.73 33.95
C LYS A 455 -15.66 -18.29 35.07
N VAL A 456 -15.80 -16.97 35.30
CA VAL A 456 -16.74 -16.43 36.29
C VAL A 456 -18.19 -16.71 35.89
N ARG A 457 -18.58 -16.53 34.62
CA ARG A 457 -19.94 -16.86 34.14
C ARG A 457 -20.28 -18.35 34.29
N ILE A 458 -19.31 -19.24 34.11
CA ILE A 458 -19.49 -20.69 34.33
C ILE A 458 -19.63 -21.00 35.84
N GLN A 459 -18.90 -20.31 36.71
CA GLN A 459 -19.02 -20.46 38.16
C GLN A 459 -20.34 -19.88 38.71
N VAL A 460 -20.84 -18.78 38.15
CA VAL A 460 -22.11 -18.13 38.56
C VAL A 460 -23.35 -18.90 38.03
N ARG A 461 -23.20 -19.76 37.03
CA ARG A 461 -24.27 -20.68 36.57
C ARG A 461 -24.38 -21.99 37.38
N ARG A 462 -23.67 -22.11 38.51
CA ARG A 462 -23.92 -23.16 39.51
C ARG A 462 -24.67 -22.54 40.70
N CYS A 463 -26.00 -22.52 40.62
CA CYS A 463 -26.96 -22.66 41.72
C CYS A 463 -28.35 -22.82 41.10
#